data_AF-A2RV98-F1
#
_entry.id   AF-A2RV98-F1
#
_cell.length_a   1.000
_cell.length_b   1.000
_cell.length_c   1.000
_cell.angle_alpha   90.00
_cell.angle_beta   90.00
_cell.angle_gamma   90.00
#
_symmetry.space_group_name_H-M   'P 1'
#
loop_
_entity.id
_entity.type
_entity.pdbx_description
1 polymer ?
#
loop_
_entity_poly.entity_id
_entity_poly.type
_entity_poly.pdbx_seq_one_letter_code
_entity_poly.pdbx_strand_id
1 'polypeptide(L)'
;ALYNSSARESTFHLEQRLQLSVIMAYVWLGLAVILQSLLTPVKLCEIPEGHTRLIRSLNLKLLRSTVDNSGEPNPSIYIGLRLSEDHSLEREADYLKKLKTSLETITACSKTNNQEQPSTGILALYLTALKASCEDMEKPERMRLITRLKHQLHKEKKQIIEKNHPLTNYFQYSLGLIALCIHGKKVDEKVIQKLINVEKKDGFVHGETLSVDTEAMAGLAFLCLKSSDLYLPALTAEMNLAIDNVKQKIIKSKRQRVPLGTFTAHRLLYSSFLLWEPQKVMKNVQRQSMP
;
A
#
# COMPACT_ATOMS: atom_id res chain seq x y z
N ALA A 1 3.91 -12.61 81.18
CA ALA A 1 4.09 -11.58 80.13
C ALA A 1 5.04 -12.02 79.00
N LEU A 2 6.10 -12.79 79.26
CA LEU A 2 7.11 -13.16 78.25
C LEU A 2 6.68 -14.23 77.21
N TYR A 3 5.63 -15.01 77.46
CA TYR A 3 5.18 -16.07 76.53
C TYR A 3 4.36 -15.54 75.33
N ASN A 4 3.70 -14.38 75.46
CA ASN A 4 2.88 -13.79 74.39
C ASN A 4 3.68 -12.96 73.37
N SER A 5 4.95 -12.66 73.65
CA SER A 5 5.82 -11.89 72.74
C SER A 5 6.35 -12.77 71.60
N SER A 6 6.81 -13.99 71.92
CA SER A 6 7.42 -14.92 70.95
C SER A 6 6.43 -15.44 69.90
N ALA A 7 5.17 -15.67 70.28
CA ALA A 7 4.14 -16.12 69.34
C ALA A 7 3.74 -15.03 68.33
N ARG A 8 3.71 -13.76 68.77
CA ARG A 8 3.33 -12.60 67.93
C ARG A 8 4.42 -12.25 66.91
N GLU A 9 5.69 -12.44 67.28
CA GLU A 9 6.84 -12.24 66.40
C GLU A 9 6.97 -13.35 65.34
N SER A 10 6.60 -14.58 65.72
CA SER A 10 6.55 -15.73 64.79
C SER A 10 5.42 -15.61 63.75
N THR A 11 4.24 -15.11 64.14
CA THR A 11 3.12 -14.88 63.22
C THR A 11 3.38 -13.74 62.23
N PHE A 12 4.06 -12.67 62.68
CA PHE A 12 4.41 -11.53 61.82
C PHE A 12 5.41 -11.93 60.72
N HIS A 13 6.41 -12.74 61.07
CA HIS A 13 7.35 -13.29 60.09
C HIS A 13 6.70 -14.25 59.08
N LEU A 14 5.65 -14.97 59.48
CA LEU A 14 4.91 -15.87 58.58
C LEU A 14 4.06 -15.10 57.56
N GLU A 15 3.34 -14.06 58.00
CA GLU A 15 2.56 -13.18 57.11
C GLU A 15 3.45 -12.44 56.11
N GLN A 16 4.61 -11.95 56.56
CA GLN A 16 5.55 -11.24 55.69
C GLN A 16 6.15 -12.17 54.62
N ARG A 17 6.46 -13.43 54.98
CA ARG A 17 6.89 -14.45 53.99
C ARG A 17 5.77 -14.80 53.01
N LEU A 18 4.51 -14.87 53.46
CA LEU A 18 3.37 -15.11 52.57
C LEU A 18 3.20 -13.96 51.57
N GLN A 19 3.24 -12.70 52.02
CA GLN A 19 3.13 -11.53 51.14
C GLN A 19 4.26 -11.47 50.10
N LEU A 20 5.50 -11.73 50.51
CA LEU A 20 6.64 -11.80 49.59
C LEU A 20 6.47 -12.92 48.55
N SER A 21 5.96 -14.09 48.96
CA SER A 21 5.72 -15.21 48.04
C SER A 21 4.63 -14.90 47.00
N VAL A 22 3.58 -14.17 47.40
CA VAL A 22 2.48 -13.76 46.53
C VAL A 22 2.94 -12.70 45.53
N ILE A 23 3.71 -11.70 45.98
CA ILE A 23 4.27 -10.67 45.10
C ILE A 23 5.21 -11.31 44.06
N MET A 24 6.09 -12.21 44.50
CA MET A 24 6.97 -12.94 43.60
C MET A 24 6.17 -13.76 42.58
N ALA A 25 5.09 -14.44 43.00
CA ALA A 25 4.23 -15.17 42.08
C ALA A 25 3.59 -14.27 41.00
N TYR A 26 3.12 -13.07 41.36
CA TYR A 26 2.59 -12.09 40.40
C TYR A 26 3.66 -11.54 39.46
N VAL A 27 4.88 -11.31 39.95
CA VAL A 27 6.02 -10.89 39.12
C VAL A 27 6.40 -11.97 38.13
N TRP A 28 6.47 -13.24 38.56
CA TRP A 28 6.73 -14.39 37.68
C TRP A 28 5.62 -14.60 36.65
N LEU A 29 4.35 -14.43 37.03
CA LEU A 29 3.22 -14.48 36.10
C LEU A 29 3.29 -13.35 35.07
N GLY A 30 3.60 -12.13 35.50
CA GLY A 30 3.80 -10.98 34.61
C GLY A 30 4.96 -11.20 33.65
N LEU A 31 6.09 -11.70 34.14
CA LEU A 31 7.26 -12.05 33.32
C LEU A 31 6.95 -13.17 32.32
N ALA A 32 6.18 -14.19 32.72
CA ALA A 32 5.75 -15.27 31.84
C ALA A 32 4.84 -14.77 30.71
N VAL A 33 3.90 -13.86 31.01
CA VAL A 33 3.03 -13.23 30.00
C VAL A 33 3.82 -12.35 29.04
N ILE A 34 4.76 -11.54 29.55
CA ILE A 34 5.64 -10.71 28.72
C ILE A 34 6.51 -11.59 27.82
N LEU A 35 7.10 -12.66 28.37
CA LEU A 35 7.93 -13.60 27.61
C LEU A 35 7.11 -14.33 26.54
N GLN A 36 5.87 -14.71 26.83
CA GLN A 36 4.95 -15.31 25.84
C GLN A 36 4.61 -14.34 24.69
N SER A 37 4.50 -13.05 24.96
CA SER A 37 4.24 -12.04 23.91
C SER A 37 5.45 -11.83 22.97
N LEU A 38 6.67 -11.94 23.50
CA LEU A 38 7.93 -11.87 22.74
C LEU A 38 8.19 -13.09 21.86
N LEU A 39 7.59 -14.25 22.18
CA LEU A 39 7.76 -15.49 21.41
C LEU A 39 6.67 -15.72 20.36
N THR A 40 5.69 -14.82 20.19
CA THR A 40 4.75 -14.95 19.07
C THR A 40 5.50 -14.68 17.76
N PRO A 41 5.63 -15.66 16.85
CA PRO A 41 6.21 -15.39 15.56
C PRO A 41 5.22 -14.50 14.82
N VAL A 42 5.56 -13.22 14.67
CA VAL A 42 4.93 -12.38 13.65
C VAL A 42 5.21 -13.09 12.34
N LYS A 43 4.20 -13.73 11.75
CA LYS A 43 4.29 -14.24 10.39
C LYS A 43 4.38 -13.04 9.46
N LEU A 44 5.60 -12.52 9.30
CA LEU A 44 5.92 -11.60 8.23
C LEU A 44 5.52 -12.29 6.93
N CYS A 45 4.82 -11.58 6.06
CA CYS A 45 4.46 -12.09 4.75
C CYS A 45 5.68 -12.03 3.84
N GLU A 46 6.73 -12.78 4.15
CA GLU A 46 7.93 -12.82 3.33
C GLU A 46 7.71 -13.74 2.13
N ILE A 47 8.15 -13.32 0.94
CA ILE A 47 8.13 -14.19 -0.24
C ILE A 47 9.26 -15.20 -0.02
N PRO A 48 8.96 -16.52 0.08
CA PRO A 48 10.00 -17.51 0.33
C PRO A 48 11.03 -17.47 -0.79
N GLU A 49 12.31 -17.43 -0.40
CA GLU A 49 13.42 -17.56 -1.34
C GLU A 49 13.29 -18.88 -2.12
N GLY A 50 13.53 -18.87 -3.44
CA GLY A 50 13.55 -20.12 -4.21
C GLY A 50 13.04 -20.09 -5.65
N HIS A 51 12.70 -18.94 -6.24
CA HIS A 51 12.17 -18.89 -7.61
C HIS A 51 12.91 -17.92 -8.52
N THR A 52 14.21 -17.67 -8.26
CA THR A 52 15.05 -16.73 -9.02
C THR A 52 14.99 -16.97 -10.54
N ARG A 53 14.94 -18.22 -10.99
CA ARG A 53 14.77 -18.57 -12.41
C ARG A 53 13.41 -18.14 -12.99
N LEU A 54 12.32 -18.29 -12.23
CA LEU A 54 10.99 -17.86 -12.68
C LEU A 54 10.87 -16.33 -12.68
N ILE A 55 11.40 -15.67 -11.64
CA ILE A 55 11.46 -14.19 -11.56
C ILE A 55 12.24 -13.65 -12.75
N ARG A 56 13.44 -14.18 -13.00
CA ARG A 56 14.25 -13.84 -14.18
C ARG A 56 13.52 -14.12 -15.49
N SER A 57 12.83 -15.25 -15.61
CA SER A 57 12.03 -15.55 -16.82
C SER A 57 10.88 -14.56 -17.02
N LEU A 58 10.24 -14.09 -15.94
CA LEU A 58 9.18 -13.09 -16.01
C LEU A 58 9.76 -11.73 -16.42
N ASN A 59 10.86 -11.32 -15.82
CA ASN A 59 11.55 -10.07 -16.16
C ASN A 59 12.02 -10.05 -17.60
N LEU A 60 12.57 -11.17 -18.11
CA LEU A 60 12.94 -11.31 -19.51
C LEU A 60 11.73 -11.18 -20.44
N LYS A 61 10.55 -11.68 -20.05
CA LYS A 61 9.31 -11.49 -20.82
C LYS A 61 8.86 -10.02 -20.80
N LEU A 62 8.91 -9.36 -19.64
CA LEU A 62 8.63 -7.92 -19.52
C LEU A 62 9.61 -7.10 -20.38
N LEU A 63 10.92 -7.36 -20.30
CA LEU A 63 11.95 -6.69 -21.10
C LEU A 63 11.85 -6.96 -22.61
N ARG A 64 11.18 -8.04 -23.03
CA ARG A 64 10.87 -8.27 -24.45
C ARG A 64 9.65 -7.48 -24.89
N SER A 65 8.65 -7.34 -24.02
CA SER A 65 7.45 -6.53 -24.31
C SER A 65 7.75 -5.04 -24.50
N THR A 66 8.88 -4.53 -23.99
CA THR A 66 9.29 -3.12 -24.22
C THR A 66 9.85 -2.86 -25.63
N VAL A 67 10.25 -3.91 -26.33
CA VAL A 67 10.80 -3.86 -27.69
C VAL A 67 9.69 -3.87 -28.74
N ASP A 68 8.57 -4.53 -28.45
CA ASP A 68 7.43 -4.56 -29.34
C ASP A 68 6.82 -3.16 -29.48
N ASN A 69 6.74 -2.66 -30.72
CA ASN A 69 6.41 -1.26 -31.02
C ASN A 69 4.95 -1.08 -31.47
N SER A 70 4.11 -2.10 -31.33
CA SER A 70 2.77 -2.10 -31.94
C SER A 70 1.68 -1.40 -31.13
N GLY A 71 2.00 -0.70 -30.03
CA GLY A 71 0.99 -0.08 -29.17
C GLY A 71 1.49 1.05 -28.27
N GLU A 72 0.55 1.68 -27.55
CA GLU A 72 0.86 2.70 -26.54
C GLU A 72 1.69 2.11 -25.39
N PRO A 73 2.73 2.82 -24.92
CA PRO A 73 3.57 2.32 -23.85
C PRO A 73 2.78 2.23 -22.54
N ASN A 74 2.82 1.07 -21.89
CA ASN A 74 2.16 0.83 -20.61
C ASN A 74 3.10 1.19 -19.44
N PRO A 75 2.76 2.20 -18.59
CA PRO A 75 3.64 2.61 -17.49
C PRO A 75 3.80 1.54 -16.40
N SER A 76 2.83 0.62 -16.25
CA SER A 76 2.92 -0.49 -15.28
C SER A 76 4.08 -1.44 -15.59
N ILE A 77 4.44 -1.61 -16.87
CA ILE A 77 5.61 -2.41 -17.27
C ILE A 77 6.89 -1.76 -16.74
N TYR A 78 7.02 -0.43 -16.91
CA TYR A 78 8.19 0.30 -16.41
C TYR A 78 8.28 0.24 -14.88
N ILE A 79 7.16 0.44 -14.18
CA ILE A 79 7.10 0.33 -12.71
C ILE A 79 7.53 -1.08 -12.27
N GLY A 80 7.02 -2.13 -12.92
CA GLY A 80 7.39 -3.51 -12.63
C GLY A 80 8.88 -3.79 -12.82
N LEU A 81 9.48 -3.26 -13.90
CA LEU A 81 10.92 -3.39 -14.15
C LEU A 81 11.75 -2.68 -13.07
N ARG A 82 11.39 -1.44 -12.70
CA ARG A 82 12.09 -0.67 -11.65
C ARG A 82 11.94 -1.25 -10.24
N LEU A 83 10.89 -2.03 -9.99
CA LEU A 83 10.67 -2.73 -8.72
C LEU A 83 11.30 -4.13 -8.69
N SER A 84 11.76 -4.62 -9.84
CA SER A 84 12.41 -5.92 -9.97
C SER A 84 13.88 -5.84 -9.59
N GLU A 85 14.42 -6.94 -9.07
CA GLU A 85 15.86 -7.08 -8.82
C GLU A 85 16.68 -7.27 -10.10
N ASP A 86 16.13 -7.94 -11.11
CA ASP A 86 16.79 -8.20 -12.39
C ASP A 86 16.18 -7.30 -13.48
N HIS A 87 17.01 -6.42 -14.04
CA HIS A 87 16.59 -5.35 -14.92
C HIS A 87 17.71 -4.85 -15.85
N SER A 88 17.34 -4.12 -16.90
CA SER A 88 18.26 -3.54 -17.89
C SER A 88 18.06 -2.03 -17.96
N LEU A 89 19.00 -1.28 -17.39
CA LEU A 89 18.94 0.19 -17.33
C LEU A 89 18.84 0.84 -18.72
N GLU A 90 19.53 0.29 -19.71
CA GLU A 90 19.47 0.76 -21.09
C GLU A 90 18.05 0.65 -21.67
N ARG A 91 17.43 -0.53 -21.57
CA ARG A 91 16.06 -0.76 -22.06
C ARG A 91 15.02 0.03 -21.27
N GLU A 92 15.24 0.21 -19.99
CA GLU A 92 14.41 1.07 -19.14
C GLU A 92 14.47 2.52 -19.59
N ALA A 93 15.66 3.05 -19.89
CA ALA A 93 15.82 4.42 -20.37
C ALA A 93 15.10 4.65 -21.70
N ASP A 94 15.24 3.70 -22.65
CA ASP A 94 14.54 3.75 -23.93
C ASP A 94 13.02 3.70 -23.76
N TYR A 95 12.53 2.81 -22.91
CA TYR A 95 11.09 2.67 -22.66
C TYR A 95 10.53 3.88 -21.91
N LEU A 96 11.28 4.47 -20.98
CA LEU A 96 10.93 5.72 -20.30
C LEU A 96 10.82 6.88 -21.30
N LYS A 97 11.73 6.96 -22.28
CA LYS A 97 11.66 7.97 -23.35
C LYS A 97 10.35 7.82 -24.13
N LYS A 98 9.97 6.59 -24.52
CA LYS A 98 8.69 6.32 -25.19
C LYS A 98 7.49 6.76 -24.33
N LEU A 99 7.50 6.43 -23.03
CA LEU A 99 6.45 6.84 -22.08
C LEU A 99 6.31 8.37 -22.02
N LYS A 100 7.42 9.11 -21.92
CA LYS A 100 7.40 10.58 -21.87
C LYS A 100 6.83 11.17 -23.16
N THR A 101 7.26 10.68 -24.32
CA THR A 101 6.73 11.13 -25.62
C THR A 101 5.22 10.88 -25.73
N SER A 102 4.73 9.70 -25.33
CA SER A 102 3.29 9.41 -25.31
C SER A 102 2.51 10.34 -24.37
N LEU A 103 3.05 10.60 -23.17
CA LEU A 103 2.45 11.50 -22.19
C LEU A 103 2.36 12.95 -22.71
N GLU A 104 3.40 13.41 -23.42
CA GLU A 104 3.41 14.72 -24.08
C GLU A 104 2.30 14.82 -25.14
N THR A 105 2.15 13.80 -25.98
CA THR A 105 1.07 13.73 -26.98
C THR A 105 -0.31 13.80 -26.31
N ILE A 106 -0.55 12.97 -25.30
CA ILE A 106 -1.82 12.96 -24.54
C ILE A 106 -2.12 14.32 -23.89
N THR A 107 -1.08 14.99 -23.40
CA THR A 107 -1.21 16.29 -22.73
C THR A 107 -1.39 17.45 -23.72
N ALA A 108 -0.77 17.38 -24.90
CA ALA A 108 -0.90 18.36 -25.96
C ALA A 108 -2.26 18.27 -26.68
N CYS A 109 -2.70 17.07 -27.04
CA CYS A 109 -3.99 16.82 -27.71
C CYS A 109 -5.19 17.23 -26.84
N SER A 110 -5.07 17.14 -25.51
CA SER A 110 -6.07 17.65 -24.56
C SER A 110 -6.31 19.17 -24.64
N LYS A 111 -5.42 19.94 -25.31
CA LYS A 111 -5.55 21.40 -25.42
C LYS A 111 -6.24 21.87 -26.70
N THR A 112 -6.30 21.04 -27.75
CA THR A 112 -6.63 21.51 -29.10
C THR A 112 -7.89 20.93 -29.72
N ASN A 113 -8.46 19.83 -29.22
CA ASN A 113 -9.74 19.29 -29.71
C ASN A 113 -10.40 18.36 -28.67
N ASN A 114 -11.70 18.06 -28.85
CA ASN A 114 -12.60 17.22 -28.03
C ASN A 114 -12.15 15.76 -27.75
N GLN A 115 -10.85 15.46 -27.69
CA GLN A 115 -10.35 14.14 -27.31
C GLN A 115 -10.40 13.91 -25.80
N GLU A 116 -10.72 12.67 -25.44
CA GLU A 116 -10.94 12.23 -24.07
C GLU A 116 -9.63 12.32 -23.28
N GLN A 117 -9.68 13.01 -22.14
CA GLN A 117 -8.54 13.13 -21.25
C GLN A 117 -8.12 11.73 -20.75
N PRO A 118 -6.82 11.47 -20.49
CA PRO A 118 -6.40 10.19 -19.92
C PRO A 118 -7.15 9.96 -18.61
N SER A 119 -7.59 8.72 -18.41
CA SER A 119 -8.28 8.34 -17.17
C SER A 119 -7.41 8.61 -15.95
N THR A 120 -8.05 8.71 -14.78
CA THR A 120 -7.35 8.88 -13.50
C THR A 120 -6.30 7.80 -13.26
N GLY A 121 -6.61 6.55 -13.62
CA GLY A 121 -5.66 5.44 -13.47
C GLY A 121 -4.43 5.59 -14.36
N ILE A 122 -4.61 5.94 -15.63
CA ILE A 122 -3.47 6.10 -16.57
C ILE A 122 -2.57 7.26 -16.13
N LEU A 123 -3.13 8.41 -15.78
CA LEU A 123 -2.33 9.55 -15.30
C LEU A 123 -1.57 9.21 -14.01
N ALA A 124 -2.20 8.48 -13.09
CA ALA A 124 -1.57 8.01 -11.86
C ALA A 124 -0.42 7.03 -12.13
N LEU A 125 -0.59 6.10 -13.07
CA LEU A 125 0.48 5.18 -13.50
C LEU A 125 1.66 5.93 -14.12
N TYR A 126 1.41 6.90 -14.99
CA TYR A 126 2.47 7.74 -15.54
C TYR A 126 3.25 8.46 -14.45
N LEU A 127 2.55 9.12 -13.51
CA LEU A 127 3.20 9.79 -12.38
C LEU A 127 4.00 8.79 -11.52
N THR A 128 3.52 7.56 -11.35
CA THR A 128 4.22 6.53 -10.59
C THR A 128 5.48 6.04 -11.31
N ALA A 129 5.41 5.81 -12.63
CA ALA A 129 6.56 5.46 -13.45
C ALA A 129 7.64 6.54 -13.40
N LEU A 130 7.22 7.80 -13.48
CA LEU A 130 8.07 8.98 -13.33
C LEU A 130 8.73 9.10 -11.95
N LYS A 131 8.05 8.67 -10.87
CA LYS A 131 8.67 8.56 -9.54
C LYS A 131 9.70 7.45 -9.51
N ALA A 132 9.39 6.30 -10.12
CA ALA A 132 10.25 5.12 -10.17
C ALA A 132 11.53 5.34 -11.01
N SER A 133 11.53 6.33 -11.89
CA SER A 133 12.71 6.78 -12.63
C SER A 133 13.53 7.86 -11.91
N CYS A 134 13.20 8.18 -10.65
CA CYS A 134 13.87 9.21 -9.84
C CYS A 134 13.93 10.60 -10.50
N GLU A 135 12.93 10.93 -11.32
CA GLU A 135 12.86 12.23 -11.97
C GLU A 135 12.52 13.36 -11.00
N ASP A 136 13.04 14.55 -11.29
CA ASP A 136 12.65 15.77 -10.58
C ASP A 136 11.20 16.16 -10.91
N MET A 137 10.37 16.12 -9.88
CA MET A 137 8.93 16.38 -9.93
C MET A 137 8.55 17.83 -9.61
N GLU A 138 9.53 18.66 -9.21
CA GLU A 138 9.31 20.08 -8.91
C GLU A 138 9.35 20.96 -10.16
N LYS A 139 9.66 20.38 -11.33
CA LYS A 139 9.53 21.06 -12.63
C LYS A 139 8.08 21.51 -12.88
N PRO A 140 7.84 22.73 -13.40
CA PRO A 140 6.48 23.26 -13.61
C PRO A 140 5.56 22.36 -14.45
N GLU A 141 6.11 21.72 -15.49
CA GLU A 141 5.36 20.80 -16.36
C GLU A 141 4.86 19.56 -15.60
N ARG A 142 5.68 19.05 -14.68
CA ARG A 142 5.36 17.88 -13.85
C ARG A 142 4.39 18.24 -12.74
N MET A 143 4.54 19.42 -12.14
CA MET A 143 3.56 19.96 -11.20
C MET A 143 2.17 20.11 -11.83
N ARG A 144 2.09 20.50 -13.12
CA ARG A 144 0.79 20.55 -13.84
C ARG A 144 0.11 19.19 -13.92
N LEU A 145 0.87 18.10 -14.11
CA LEU A 145 0.32 16.74 -14.10
C LEU A 145 -0.23 16.34 -12.72
N ILE A 146 0.48 16.70 -11.65
CA ILE A 146 0.01 16.51 -10.27
C ILE A 146 -1.29 17.27 -10.02
N THR A 147 -1.34 18.54 -10.43
CA THR A 147 -2.56 19.37 -10.32
C THR A 147 -3.71 18.76 -11.12
N ARG A 148 -3.44 18.24 -12.32
CA ARG A 148 -4.43 17.53 -13.14
C ARG A 148 -4.97 16.29 -12.42
N LEU A 149 -4.10 15.48 -11.81
CA LEU A 149 -4.53 14.30 -11.06
C LEU A 149 -5.39 14.67 -9.85
N LYS A 150 -5.03 15.73 -9.10
CA LYS A 150 -5.87 16.26 -8.01
C LYS A 150 -7.26 16.67 -8.52
N HIS A 151 -7.30 17.38 -9.65
CA HIS A 151 -8.57 17.79 -10.27
C HIS A 151 -9.42 16.59 -10.69
N GLN A 152 -8.80 15.56 -11.27
CA GLN A 152 -9.51 14.34 -11.65
C GLN A 152 -10.09 13.62 -10.43
N LEU A 153 -9.35 13.48 -9.33
CA LEU A 153 -9.86 12.90 -8.08
C LEU A 153 -11.01 13.73 -7.47
N HIS A 154 -11.02 15.05 -7.64
CA HIS A 154 -12.17 15.87 -7.26
C HIS A 154 -13.41 15.62 -8.13
N LYS A 155 -13.23 15.40 -9.44
CA LYS A 155 -14.34 15.00 -10.33
C LYS A 155 -14.88 13.62 -9.95
N GLU A 156 -14.00 12.67 -9.69
CA GLU A 156 -14.36 11.34 -9.18
C GLU A 156 -15.16 11.44 -7.87
N LYS A 157 -14.69 12.25 -6.91
CA LYS A 157 -15.43 12.53 -5.66
C LYS A 157 -16.82 13.10 -5.93
N LYS A 158 -16.95 14.04 -6.86
CA LYS A 158 -18.24 14.64 -7.23
C LYS A 158 -19.19 13.59 -7.79
N GLN A 159 -18.71 12.73 -8.68
CA GLN A 159 -19.50 11.61 -9.19
C GLN A 159 -19.93 10.63 -8.09
N ILE A 160 -19.05 10.32 -7.13
CA ILE A 160 -19.43 9.46 -5.99
C ILE A 160 -20.56 10.10 -5.18
N ILE A 161 -20.59 11.42 -5.04
CA ILE A 161 -21.68 12.14 -4.35
C ILE A 161 -22.99 12.05 -5.14
N GLU A 162 -22.92 12.16 -6.47
CA GLU A 162 -24.10 12.25 -7.34
C GLU A 162 -24.67 10.88 -7.72
N LYS A 163 -23.82 9.89 -7.95
CA LYS A 163 -24.17 8.58 -8.52
C LYS A 163 -23.77 7.39 -7.66
N ASN A 164 -23.21 7.62 -6.47
CA ASN A 164 -22.72 6.57 -5.56
C ASN A 164 -21.60 5.67 -6.12
N HIS A 165 -20.96 6.05 -7.23
CA HIS A 165 -19.77 5.37 -7.77
C HIS A 165 -18.82 6.39 -8.44
N PRO A 166 -17.51 6.09 -8.54
CA PRO A 166 -16.55 6.91 -9.29
C PRO A 166 -16.87 6.94 -10.79
N LEU A 167 -16.36 7.95 -11.50
CA LEU A 167 -16.35 8.03 -12.97
C LEU A 167 -15.60 6.84 -13.57
N THR A 168 -14.52 6.40 -12.92
CA THR A 168 -13.77 5.21 -13.30
C THR A 168 -14.16 4.01 -12.44
N ASN A 169 -13.33 3.63 -11.49
CA ASN A 169 -13.58 2.58 -10.50
C ASN A 169 -12.71 2.86 -9.25
N TYR A 170 -13.01 2.18 -8.14
CA TYR A 170 -12.28 2.42 -6.89
C TYR A 170 -10.82 1.97 -6.94
N PHE A 171 -10.45 1.08 -7.87
CA PHE A 171 -9.05 0.71 -8.11
C PHE A 171 -8.26 1.90 -8.66
N GLN A 172 -8.77 2.55 -9.71
CA GLN A 172 -8.16 3.75 -10.31
C GLN A 172 -8.20 4.95 -9.35
N TYR A 173 -9.28 5.09 -8.57
CA TYR A 173 -9.37 6.10 -7.51
C TYR A 173 -8.24 5.94 -6.48
N SER A 174 -8.06 4.70 -6.00
CA SER A 174 -7.00 4.35 -5.03
C SER A 174 -5.61 4.55 -5.62
N LEU A 175 -5.41 4.20 -6.90
CA LEU A 175 -4.16 4.42 -7.62
C LEU A 175 -3.81 5.91 -7.73
N GLY A 176 -4.80 6.77 -7.95
CA GLY A 176 -4.62 8.22 -7.92
C GLY A 176 -4.17 8.74 -6.55
N LEU A 177 -4.71 8.20 -5.46
CA LEU A 177 -4.28 8.55 -4.10
C LEU A 177 -2.83 8.11 -3.84
N ILE A 178 -2.47 6.88 -4.23
CA ILE A 178 -1.09 6.37 -4.10
C ILE A 178 -0.12 7.26 -4.85
N ALA A 179 -0.42 7.59 -6.11
CA ALA A 179 0.43 8.45 -6.93
C ALA A 179 0.67 9.80 -6.24
N LEU A 180 -0.36 10.47 -5.74
CA LEU A 180 -0.17 11.74 -5.00
C LEU A 180 0.65 11.56 -3.72
N CYS A 181 0.40 10.48 -2.98
CA CYS A 181 1.10 10.18 -1.74
C CYS A 181 2.61 9.92 -1.93
N ILE A 182 3.02 9.07 -2.88
CA ILE A 182 4.44 8.79 -3.13
C ILE A 182 5.20 10.01 -3.67
N HIS A 183 4.47 10.99 -4.22
CA HIS A 183 5.00 12.31 -4.60
C HIS A 183 5.00 13.33 -3.46
N GLY A 184 4.60 12.92 -2.24
CA GLY A 184 4.56 13.79 -1.06
C GLY A 184 3.52 14.90 -1.16
N LYS A 185 2.47 14.72 -1.98
CA LYS A 185 1.47 15.78 -2.22
C LYS A 185 0.22 15.49 -1.41
N LYS A 186 -0.13 16.41 -0.50
CA LYS A 186 -1.37 16.34 0.28
C LYS A 186 -2.60 16.29 -0.62
N VAL A 187 -3.48 15.35 -0.34
CA VAL A 187 -4.82 15.18 -0.94
C VAL A 187 -5.88 15.79 -0.02
N ASP A 188 -6.96 16.34 -0.59
CA ASP A 188 -8.15 16.75 0.17
C ASP A 188 -8.70 15.57 0.99
N GLU A 189 -8.90 15.79 2.29
CA GLU A 189 -9.44 14.81 3.24
C GLU A 189 -10.80 14.28 2.80
N LYS A 190 -11.65 15.12 2.17
CA LYS A 190 -12.96 14.69 1.65
C LYS A 190 -12.85 13.70 0.50
N VAL A 191 -11.75 13.68 -0.25
CA VAL A 191 -11.46 12.68 -1.28
C VAL A 191 -11.12 11.35 -0.57
N ILE A 192 -10.22 11.38 0.42
CA ILE A 192 -9.84 10.20 1.21
C ILE A 192 -11.05 9.59 1.91
N GLN A 193 -11.90 10.44 2.52
CA GLN A 193 -13.09 10.00 3.23
C GLN A 193 -14.06 9.22 2.33
N LYS A 194 -14.12 9.51 1.01
CA LYS A 194 -14.96 8.73 0.10
C LYS A 194 -14.47 7.30 -0.05
N LEU A 195 -13.15 7.09 -0.07
CA LEU A 195 -12.58 5.74 -0.09
C LEU A 195 -12.80 5.01 1.24
N ILE A 196 -12.62 5.70 2.38
CA ILE A 196 -12.90 5.14 3.71
C ILE A 196 -14.38 4.73 3.83
N ASN A 197 -15.30 5.57 3.35
CA ASN A 197 -16.73 5.34 3.50
C ASN A 197 -17.23 4.16 2.66
N VAL A 198 -16.66 3.93 1.47
CA VAL A 198 -17.02 2.74 0.68
C VAL A 198 -16.42 1.48 1.29
N GLU A 199 -15.21 1.56 1.87
CA GLU A 199 -14.59 0.44 2.58
C GLU A 199 -15.41 -0.01 3.78
N LYS A 200 -15.89 0.94 4.60
CA LYS A 200 -16.79 0.67 5.74
C LYS A 200 -18.12 0.02 5.36
N LYS A 201 -18.54 0.15 4.09
CA LYS A 201 -19.81 -0.37 3.57
C LYS A 201 -19.63 -1.63 2.73
N ASP A 202 -18.43 -2.22 2.74
CA ASP A 202 -18.09 -3.39 1.91
C ASP A 202 -18.35 -3.15 0.42
N GLY A 203 -18.18 -1.91 -0.04
CA GLY A 203 -18.57 -1.50 -1.39
C GLY A 203 -17.53 -1.78 -2.48
N PHE A 204 -16.41 -2.43 -2.15
CA PHE A 204 -15.39 -2.84 -3.13
C PHE A 204 -15.76 -4.17 -3.79
N VAL A 205 -16.85 -4.15 -4.55
CA VAL A 205 -17.40 -5.34 -5.20
C VAL A 205 -17.34 -5.26 -6.73
N HIS A 206 -17.22 -6.42 -7.36
CA HIS A 206 -17.47 -6.62 -8.78
C HIS A 206 -18.65 -7.60 -8.91
N GLY A 207 -19.82 -7.06 -9.29
CA GLY A 207 -21.09 -7.79 -9.14
C GLY A 207 -21.38 -8.05 -7.66
N GLU A 208 -21.60 -9.32 -7.32
CA GLU A 208 -21.86 -9.76 -5.93
C GLU A 208 -20.58 -10.19 -5.19
N THR A 209 -19.43 -10.16 -5.86
CA THR A 209 -18.18 -10.69 -5.32
C THR A 209 -17.23 -9.59 -4.89
N LEU A 210 -16.51 -9.81 -3.79
CA LEU A 210 -15.45 -8.93 -3.33
C LEU A 210 -14.35 -8.80 -4.40
N SER A 211 -14.00 -7.56 -4.77
CA SER A 211 -12.85 -7.28 -5.62
C SER A 211 -11.58 -7.17 -4.78
N VAL A 212 -10.83 -8.25 -4.69
CA VAL A 212 -9.58 -8.28 -3.91
C VAL A 212 -8.53 -7.32 -4.44
N ASP A 213 -8.51 -7.07 -5.74
CA ASP A 213 -7.58 -6.11 -6.33
C ASP A 213 -7.91 -4.68 -5.91
N THR A 214 -9.19 -4.34 -5.83
CA THR A 214 -9.66 -3.03 -5.36
C THR A 214 -9.37 -2.87 -3.87
N GLU A 215 -9.66 -3.90 -3.06
CA GLU A 215 -9.35 -3.94 -1.62
C GLU A 215 -7.86 -3.72 -1.38
N ALA A 216 -7.00 -4.48 -2.04
CA ALA A 216 -5.55 -4.37 -1.88
C ALA A 216 -5.02 -3.00 -2.33
N MET A 217 -5.54 -2.45 -3.43
CA MET A 217 -5.14 -1.12 -3.90
C MET A 217 -5.61 -0.02 -2.94
N ALA A 218 -6.82 -0.12 -2.38
CA ALA A 218 -7.31 0.82 -1.37
C ALA A 218 -6.49 0.73 -0.07
N GLY A 219 -6.17 -0.49 0.38
CA GLY A 219 -5.28 -0.73 1.50
C GLY A 219 -3.90 -0.07 1.31
N LEU A 220 -3.28 -0.25 0.14
CA LEU A 220 -2.02 0.41 -0.22
C LEU A 220 -2.12 1.94 -0.17
N ALA A 221 -3.24 2.50 -0.65
CA ALA A 221 -3.49 3.93 -0.56
C ALA A 221 -3.55 4.41 0.89
N PHE A 222 -4.31 3.73 1.76
CA PHE A 222 -4.39 4.07 3.18
C PHE A 222 -3.04 3.94 3.89
N LEU A 223 -2.28 2.88 3.63
CA LEU A 223 -0.95 2.70 4.19
C LEU A 223 -0.01 3.85 3.79
N CYS A 224 -0.02 4.25 2.52
CA CYS A 224 0.78 5.35 2.05
C CYS A 224 0.39 6.66 2.74
N LEU A 225 -0.91 7.01 2.72
CA LEU A 225 -1.42 8.26 3.28
C LEU A 225 -1.21 8.36 4.80
N LYS A 226 -1.39 7.26 5.51
CA LYS A 226 -1.05 7.16 6.94
C LYS A 226 0.44 7.48 7.17
N SER A 227 1.32 6.92 6.34
CA SER A 227 2.78 7.04 6.49
C SER A 227 3.34 8.39 6.06
N SER A 228 2.53 9.27 5.48
CA SER A 228 3.00 10.59 5.04
C SER A 228 3.00 11.65 6.15
N ASP A 229 2.37 11.37 7.30
CA ASP A 229 2.24 12.29 8.44
C ASP A 229 1.65 13.68 8.10
N LEU A 230 0.82 13.76 7.03
CA LEU A 230 0.22 15.01 6.51
C LEU A 230 -1.20 15.29 7.03
N TYR A 231 -1.75 14.36 7.81
CA TYR A 231 -3.18 14.28 8.14
C TYR A 231 -3.42 14.30 9.64
N LEU A 232 -4.60 14.79 10.03
CA LEU A 232 -4.99 14.86 11.44
C LEU A 232 -5.07 13.46 12.07
N PRO A 233 -4.86 13.35 13.39
CA PRO A 233 -4.95 12.07 14.10
C PRO A 233 -6.30 11.35 13.92
N ALA A 234 -7.40 12.10 13.85
CA ALA A 234 -8.74 11.55 13.65
C ALA A 234 -8.86 10.80 12.30
N LEU A 235 -8.47 11.44 11.19
CA LEU A 235 -8.47 10.81 9.87
C LEU A 235 -7.50 9.64 9.81
N THR A 236 -6.34 9.76 10.48
CA THR A 236 -5.35 8.69 10.58
C THR A 236 -5.89 7.46 11.31
N ALA A 237 -6.67 7.66 12.38
CA ALA A 237 -7.37 6.59 13.08
C ALA A 237 -8.39 5.88 12.18
N GLU A 238 -9.15 6.63 11.37
CA GLU A 238 -10.07 6.04 10.40
C GLU A 238 -9.34 5.23 9.32
N MET A 239 -8.19 5.72 8.82
CA MET A 239 -7.35 4.97 7.88
C MET A 239 -6.79 3.68 8.52
N ASN A 240 -6.41 3.71 9.80
CA ASN A 240 -5.96 2.51 10.51
C ASN A 240 -7.04 1.43 10.55
N LEU A 241 -8.27 1.81 10.92
CA LEU A 241 -9.41 0.90 10.92
C LEU A 241 -9.69 0.33 9.53
N ALA A 242 -9.62 1.18 8.49
CA ALA A 242 -9.77 0.74 7.11
C ALA A 242 -8.67 -0.25 6.69
N ILE A 243 -7.41 0.00 7.04
CA ILE A 243 -6.29 -0.91 6.79
C ILE A 243 -6.54 -2.28 7.43
N ASP A 244 -6.99 -2.30 8.67
CA ASP A 244 -7.25 -3.55 9.39
C ASP A 244 -8.44 -4.32 8.78
N ASN A 245 -9.50 -3.62 8.38
CA ASN A 245 -10.63 -4.23 7.67
C ASN A 245 -10.21 -4.85 6.34
N VAL A 246 -9.49 -4.10 5.50
CA VAL A 246 -8.95 -4.58 4.22
C VAL A 246 -8.11 -5.84 4.45
N LYS A 247 -7.19 -5.84 5.42
CA LYS A 247 -6.39 -7.02 5.76
C LYS A 247 -7.26 -8.23 6.08
N GLN A 248 -8.27 -8.07 6.93
CA GLN A 248 -9.15 -9.18 7.31
C GLN A 248 -9.96 -9.72 6.12
N LYS A 249 -10.50 -8.83 5.27
CA LYS A 249 -11.24 -9.20 4.06
C LYS A 249 -10.37 -10.00 3.10
N ILE A 250 -9.16 -9.53 2.82
CA ILE A 250 -8.28 -10.24 1.89
C ILE A 250 -7.86 -11.60 2.49
N ILE A 251 -7.54 -11.69 3.79
CA ILE A 251 -7.24 -12.98 4.44
C ILE A 251 -8.43 -13.94 4.38
N LYS A 252 -9.66 -13.45 4.57
CA LYS A 252 -10.88 -14.26 4.47
C LYS A 252 -11.10 -14.79 3.05
N SER A 253 -10.85 -13.96 2.04
CA SER A 253 -10.99 -14.36 0.63
C SER A 253 -10.04 -15.50 0.22
N LYS A 254 -8.83 -15.57 0.80
CA LYS A 254 -7.83 -16.62 0.54
C LYS A 254 -8.32 -18.03 0.91
N ARG A 255 -9.31 -18.15 1.78
CA ARG A 255 -9.85 -19.44 2.24
C ARG A 255 -10.84 -20.06 1.25
N GLN A 256 -11.35 -19.30 0.28
CA GLN A 256 -12.20 -19.82 -0.79
C GLN A 256 -11.33 -20.22 -1.98
N ARG A 257 -11.41 -21.48 -2.42
CA ARG A 257 -10.66 -21.98 -3.59
C ARG A 257 -11.13 -21.23 -4.83
N VAL A 258 -10.29 -20.34 -5.35
CA VAL A 258 -10.56 -19.57 -6.57
C VAL A 258 -10.19 -20.41 -7.81
N PRO A 259 -11.02 -20.47 -8.87
CA PRO A 259 -10.71 -21.19 -10.12
C PRO A 259 -9.46 -20.64 -10.85
N LEU A 260 -8.78 -21.50 -11.62
CA LEU A 260 -7.63 -21.17 -12.47
C LEU A 260 -8.01 -20.16 -13.58
N GLY A 261 -7.98 -18.87 -13.25
CA GLY A 261 -8.17 -17.75 -14.19
C GLY A 261 -8.00 -16.39 -13.52
N THR A 262 -8.34 -16.30 -12.23
CA THR A 262 -8.21 -15.14 -11.34
C THR A 262 -6.96 -15.22 -10.43
N PHE A 263 -6.08 -16.18 -10.69
CA PHE A 263 -4.90 -16.50 -9.87
C PHE A 263 -3.82 -15.39 -9.82
N THR A 264 -3.80 -14.48 -10.80
CA THR A 264 -2.67 -13.55 -11.02
C THR A 264 -2.75 -12.28 -10.20
N ALA A 265 -3.94 -11.71 -9.98
CA ALA A 265 -4.08 -10.42 -9.31
C ALA A 265 -4.21 -10.55 -7.78
N HIS A 266 -4.93 -11.59 -7.32
CA HIS A 266 -5.20 -11.92 -5.91
C HIS A 266 -3.94 -12.15 -5.06
N ARG A 267 -2.84 -12.64 -5.65
CA ARG A 267 -1.57 -12.88 -4.92
C ARG A 267 -0.59 -11.74 -5.01
N LEU A 268 -0.50 -11.03 -6.14
CA LEU A 268 0.51 -9.99 -6.35
C LEU A 268 0.18 -8.73 -5.55
N LEU A 269 -1.05 -8.21 -5.64
CA LEU A 269 -1.44 -7.01 -4.88
C LEU A 269 -1.57 -7.30 -3.37
N TYR A 270 -2.02 -8.51 -3.01
CA TYR A 270 -2.01 -8.98 -1.63
C TYR A 270 -0.60 -9.01 -1.03
N SER A 271 0.35 -9.60 -1.75
CA SER A 271 1.74 -9.66 -1.28
C SER A 271 2.31 -8.24 -1.21
N SER A 272 2.13 -7.41 -2.24
CA SER A 272 2.58 -6.01 -2.22
C SER A 272 1.98 -5.21 -1.07
N PHE A 273 0.69 -5.39 -0.74
CA PHE A 273 0.03 -4.73 0.39
C PHE A 273 0.56 -5.20 1.75
N LEU A 274 0.71 -6.51 1.93
CA LEU A 274 1.21 -7.08 3.19
C LEU A 274 2.72 -6.88 3.39
N LEU A 275 3.48 -6.73 2.30
CA LEU A 275 4.91 -6.42 2.28
C LEU A 275 5.20 -4.93 2.20
N TRP A 276 4.18 -4.07 2.08
CA TRP A 276 4.41 -2.64 1.83
C TRP A 276 5.09 -1.99 3.03
N GLU A 277 6.40 -1.79 2.90
CA GLU A 277 7.17 -0.83 3.66
C GLU A 277 7.42 0.41 2.77
N PRO A 278 6.75 1.54 3.02
CA PRO A 278 6.84 2.74 2.18
C PRO A 278 8.29 3.22 1.98
N GLN A 279 9.14 3.00 2.98
CA GLN A 279 10.54 3.40 2.93
C GLN A 279 11.47 2.38 2.26
N LYS A 280 11.23 1.07 2.33
CA LYS A 280 12.13 0.07 1.69
C LYS A 280 11.94 0.01 0.18
N VAL A 281 10.70 0.08 -0.30
CA VAL A 281 10.39 -0.03 -1.74
C VAL A 281 11.02 1.12 -2.53
N MET A 282 10.93 2.36 -2.03
CA MET A 282 11.56 3.51 -2.70
C MET A 282 13.07 3.62 -2.43
N LYS A 283 13.57 3.15 -1.28
CA LYS A 283 15.03 3.08 -1.02
C LYS A 283 15.73 2.11 -1.97
N ASN A 284 15.10 1.00 -2.37
CA ASN A 284 15.69 0.07 -3.34
C ASN A 284 15.79 0.68 -4.74
N VAL A 285 14.75 1.40 -5.19
CA VAL A 285 14.76 2.13 -6.47
C VAL A 285 15.85 3.20 -6.50
N GLN A 286 16.07 3.90 -5.38
CA GLN A 286 17.06 4.98 -5.26
C GLN A 286 18.50 4.48 -5.04
N ARG A 287 18.67 3.26 -4.49
CA ARG A 287 19.99 2.60 -4.36
C ARG A 287 20.49 2.04 -5.69
N GLN A 288 19.59 1.74 -6.62
CA GLN A 288 19.86 1.22 -7.97
C GLN A 288 20.01 2.33 -9.03
N SER A 289 19.93 3.61 -8.66
CA SER A 289 20.07 4.77 -9.56
C SER A 289 21.40 5.53 -9.38
N MET A 290 22.31 5.03 -8.54
CA MET A 290 23.70 5.49 -8.53
C MET A 290 24.53 4.57 -9.43
N PRO A 291 25.39 5.13 -10.30
CA PRO A 291 26.30 4.33 -11.12
C PRO A 291 27.27 3.49 -10.29
#